data_AF-A0A9R1HCP7-F1
#
_entry.id   AF-A0A9R1HCP7-F1
#
_cell.length_a   1.000
_cell.length_b   1.000
_cell.length_c   1.000
_cell.angle_alpha   90.00
_cell.angle_beta   90.00
_cell.angle_gamma   90.00
#
_symmetry.space_group_name_H-M   'P 1'
#
loop_
_entity.id
_entity.type
_entity.pdbx_description
1 polymer ?
#
loop_
_entity_poly.entity_id
_entity_poly.type
_entity_poly.pdbx_seq_one_letter_code
_entity_poly.pdbx_strand_id
1 'polypeptide(L)'
;MSAPPSSGDCVVAALTSGPTTLAFWRPGIDCWLRAPTGTLVPCDAQDLAYQDGWFWAVTPRDLLVCYKPETADGDGASLTIRHLVYGHPTTPTAPGEAVSRYLLPSASGAHLLMVKRLVAPARGGATLRFEVFSLHKEQDGRSASWRSYPMSGRLLFVGRSCSKAFDTGHASSPGYIYFLDDVYPRGPRSVLQHKVYPCVDTGAWCCSRQEIKRCLPCSPPSDSSPCIWYLH
;
A
#
# COMPACT_ATOMS: atom_id res chain seq x y z
N MET A 1 3.87 -8.15 16.95
CA MET A 1 3.82 -9.55 16.49
C MET A 1 2.36 -9.99 16.56
N SER A 2 1.73 -10.36 15.43
CA SER A 2 0.38 -10.94 15.45
C SER A 2 0.46 -12.43 15.80
N ALA A 3 -0.58 -12.97 16.42
CA ALA A 3 -0.70 -14.40 16.69
C ALA A 3 -0.60 -15.21 15.38
N PRO A 4 -0.09 -16.47 15.41
CA PRO A 4 -0.14 -17.35 14.26
C PRO A 4 -1.60 -17.52 13.82
N PRO A 5 -1.87 -17.48 12.50
CA PRO A 5 -3.23 -17.60 12.00
C PRO A 5 -3.82 -18.95 12.44
N SER A 6 -5.03 -18.92 13.00
CA SER A 6 -5.72 -20.08 13.57
C SER A 6 -6.32 -21.03 12.52
N SER A 7 -6.12 -20.74 11.22
CA SER A 7 -6.60 -21.55 10.10
C SER A 7 -5.43 -22.07 9.27
N GLY A 8 -5.44 -23.39 8.98
CA GLY A 8 -4.49 -24.04 8.10
C GLY A 8 -4.49 -23.51 6.66
N ASP A 9 -5.51 -22.73 6.28
CA ASP A 9 -5.68 -22.13 4.94
C ASP A 9 -5.23 -20.67 4.85
N CYS A 10 -4.53 -20.17 5.88
CA CYS A 10 -4.01 -18.82 5.82
C CYS A 10 -2.89 -18.68 4.78
N VAL A 11 -3.05 -17.73 3.86
CA VAL A 11 -2.00 -17.32 2.93
C VAL A 11 -1.48 -15.94 3.34
N VAL A 12 -0.18 -15.81 3.39
CA VAL A 12 0.56 -14.57 3.63
C VAL A 12 1.18 -14.13 2.31
N ALA A 13 1.15 -12.84 2.02
CA ALA A 13 1.88 -12.25 0.92
C ALA A 13 2.84 -11.19 1.46
N ALA A 14 4.06 -11.13 0.92
CA ALA A 14 5.11 -10.24 1.38
C ALA A 14 5.82 -9.57 0.22
N LEU A 15 6.11 -8.27 0.39
CA LEU A 15 7.02 -7.57 -0.51
C LEU A 15 8.46 -7.95 -0.18
N THR A 16 9.23 -8.40 -1.18
CA THR A 16 10.62 -8.81 -0.99
C THR A 16 11.60 -7.85 -1.67
N SER A 17 12.83 -7.81 -1.19
CA SER A 17 13.92 -6.99 -1.75
C SER A 17 14.66 -7.64 -2.93
N GLY A 18 14.26 -8.84 -3.33
CA GLY A 18 14.88 -9.63 -4.39
C GLY A 18 14.38 -9.28 -5.81
N PRO A 19 14.77 -10.07 -6.82
CA PRO A 19 14.32 -9.89 -8.21
C PRO A 19 12.81 -10.04 -8.40
N THR A 20 12.15 -10.70 -7.45
CA THR A 20 10.70 -10.85 -7.37
C THR A 20 10.20 -10.03 -6.20
N THR A 21 9.49 -8.94 -6.45
CA THR A 21 9.00 -8.06 -5.38
C THR A 21 7.87 -8.64 -4.56
N LEU A 22 7.28 -9.77 -4.95
CA LEU A 22 6.16 -10.37 -4.22
C LEU A 22 6.36 -11.89 -4.05
N ALA A 23 6.12 -12.37 -2.83
CA ALA A 23 6.15 -13.77 -2.48
C ALA A 23 4.95 -14.16 -1.59
N PHE A 24 4.57 -15.43 -1.63
CA PHE A 24 3.45 -16.00 -0.90
C PHE A 24 3.91 -17.14 -0.01
N TRP A 25 3.26 -17.32 1.14
CA TRP A 25 3.52 -18.42 2.06
C TRP A 25 2.23 -18.87 2.74
N ARG A 26 2.14 -20.15 3.12
CA ARG A 26 1.04 -20.68 3.94
C ARG A 26 1.57 -21.73 4.93
N PRO A 27 0.83 -22.06 6.00
CA PRO A 27 1.13 -23.24 6.79
C PRO A 27 1.20 -24.50 5.91
N GLY A 28 2.25 -25.31 6.09
CA GLY A 28 2.45 -26.57 5.36
C GLY A 28 3.38 -26.51 4.15
N ILE A 29 3.91 -25.33 3.79
CA ILE A 29 4.96 -25.22 2.76
C ILE A 29 6.31 -24.79 3.37
N ASP A 30 7.40 -25.41 2.90
CA ASP A 30 8.75 -25.23 3.46
C ASP A 30 9.44 -23.96 2.95
N CYS A 31 8.94 -23.33 1.89
CA CYS A 31 9.56 -22.17 1.27
C CYS A 31 8.54 -21.15 0.76
N TRP A 32 8.98 -19.90 0.62
CA TRP A 32 8.18 -18.83 0.02
C TRP A 32 8.03 -19.08 -1.48
N LEU A 33 6.79 -19.06 -1.95
CA LEU A 33 6.45 -19.19 -3.36
C LEU A 33 6.52 -17.83 -4.03
N ARG A 34 7.16 -17.76 -5.19
CA ARG A 34 7.26 -16.51 -5.96
C ARG A 34 5.95 -16.24 -6.68
N ALA A 35 5.53 -14.98 -6.74
CA ALA A 35 4.43 -14.58 -7.60
C ALA A 35 4.75 -14.97 -9.06
N PRO A 36 3.75 -15.43 -9.86
CA PRO A 36 3.96 -15.68 -11.28
C PRO A 36 4.52 -14.43 -11.95
N THR A 37 5.62 -14.62 -12.67
CA THR A 37 6.29 -13.55 -13.40
C THR A 37 5.96 -13.70 -14.87
N GLY A 38 5.45 -12.65 -15.50
CA GLY A 38 5.11 -12.61 -16.93
C GLY A 38 5.47 -11.25 -17.52
N THR A 39 5.50 -11.13 -18.84
CA THR A 39 5.87 -9.89 -19.55
C THR A 39 5.00 -8.67 -19.19
N LEU A 40 3.82 -8.90 -18.60
CA LEU A 40 2.86 -7.87 -18.18
C LEU A 40 2.80 -7.62 -16.66
N VAL A 41 3.54 -8.37 -15.83
CA VAL A 41 3.49 -8.27 -14.37
C VAL A 41 4.75 -7.58 -13.85
N PRO A 42 4.68 -6.30 -13.44
CA PRO A 42 5.89 -5.57 -13.05
C PRO A 42 6.47 -6.11 -11.73
N CYS A 43 7.78 -6.35 -11.74
CA CYS A 43 8.56 -6.82 -10.58
C CYS A 43 8.90 -5.69 -9.60
N ASP A 44 8.13 -4.61 -9.52
CA ASP A 44 8.49 -3.39 -8.77
C ASP A 44 7.37 -2.87 -7.85
N ALA A 45 6.51 -3.75 -7.33
CA ALA A 45 5.42 -3.39 -6.43
C ALA A 45 5.87 -2.46 -5.28
N GLN A 46 5.20 -1.31 -5.17
CA GLN A 46 5.46 -0.26 -4.18
C GLN A 46 4.67 -0.50 -2.89
N ASP A 47 3.47 -1.06 -3.01
CA ASP A 47 2.62 -1.38 -1.87
C ASP A 47 1.71 -2.60 -2.11
N LEU A 48 1.19 -3.18 -1.03
CA LEU A 48 0.36 -4.38 -1.01
C LEU A 48 -0.80 -4.25 -0.01
N ALA A 49 -2.01 -4.66 -0.43
CA ALA A 49 -3.18 -4.77 0.44
C ALA A 49 -3.94 -6.09 0.23
N TYR A 50 -4.71 -6.52 1.22
CA TYR A 50 -5.61 -7.66 1.11
C TYR A 50 -7.07 -7.19 1.21
N GLN A 51 -7.91 -7.61 0.27
CA GLN A 51 -9.34 -7.30 0.26
C GLN A 51 -10.11 -8.40 -0.48
N ASP A 52 -11.21 -8.86 0.11
CA ASP A 52 -12.19 -9.77 -0.51
C ASP A 52 -11.58 -11.06 -1.11
N GLY A 53 -10.55 -11.62 -0.46
CA GLY A 53 -9.88 -12.84 -0.93
C GLY A 53 -8.77 -12.59 -1.96
N TRP A 54 -8.45 -11.33 -2.26
CA TRP A 54 -7.41 -10.95 -3.23
C TRP A 54 -6.30 -10.15 -2.56
N PHE A 55 -5.07 -10.43 -2.99
CA PHE A 55 -3.91 -9.58 -2.71
C PHE A 55 -3.74 -8.59 -3.86
N TRP A 56 -3.69 -7.31 -3.54
CA TRP A 56 -3.58 -6.21 -4.49
C TRP A 56 -2.21 -5.57 -4.36
N ALA A 57 -1.43 -5.56 -5.44
CA ALA A 57 -0.17 -4.86 -5.52
C ALA A 57 -0.30 -3.65 -6.45
N VAL A 58 0.33 -2.53 -6.08
CA VAL A 58 0.44 -1.35 -6.94
C VAL A 58 1.88 -1.11 -7.34
N THR A 59 2.11 -0.76 -8.60
CA THR A 59 3.45 -0.45 -9.12
C THR A 59 3.69 1.07 -9.16
N PRO A 60 4.94 1.53 -9.31
CA PRO A 60 5.29 2.94 -9.48
C PRO A 60 4.62 3.60 -10.69
N ARG A 61 4.06 2.80 -11.62
CA ARG A 61 3.36 3.25 -12.83
C ARG A 61 1.84 3.26 -12.68
N ASP A 62 1.33 3.26 -11.45
CA ASP A 62 -0.10 3.16 -11.14
C ASP A 62 -0.79 1.87 -11.68
N LEU A 63 -0.03 0.82 -12.00
CA LEU A 63 -0.61 -0.46 -12.41
C LEU A 63 -1.02 -1.25 -11.17
N LEU A 64 -2.26 -1.72 -11.14
CA LEU A 64 -2.70 -2.68 -10.15
C LEU A 64 -2.56 -4.10 -10.69
N VAL A 65 -1.97 -4.97 -9.88
CA VAL A 65 -2.00 -6.41 -10.11
C VAL A 65 -2.69 -7.05 -8.93
N CYS A 66 -3.78 -7.78 -9.18
CA CYS A 66 -4.42 -8.59 -8.16
C CYS A 66 -3.95 -10.03 -8.27
N TYR A 67 -3.85 -10.69 -7.13
CA TYR A 67 -3.42 -12.08 -7.01
C TYR A 67 -4.44 -12.81 -6.16
N LYS A 68 -4.99 -13.90 -6.69
CA LYS A 68 -5.82 -14.83 -5.92
C LYS A 68 -5.05 -16.14 -5.76
N PRO A 69 -4.64 -16.49 -4.54
CA PRO A 69 -4.17 -17.84 -4.26
C PRO A 69 -5.34 -18.81 -4.37
N GLU A 70 -5.17 -19.85 -5.15
CA GLU A 70 -6.06 -21.00 -5.23
C GLU A 70 -5.30 -22.20 -4.72
N THR A 71 -5.86 -22.86 -3.71
CA THR A 71 -5.32 -24.09 -3.14
C THR A 71 -5.92 -25.25 -3.91
N ALA A 72 -5.08 -26.12 -4.49
CA ALA A 72 -5.60 -27.33 -5.12
C ALA A 72 -6.15 -28.29 -4.05
N ASP A 73 -7.35 -28.82 -4.27
CA ASP A 73 -7.91 -29.86 -3.40
C ASP A 73 -7.05 -31.13 -3.49
N GLY A 74 -6.59 -31.62 -2.33
CA GLY A 74 -6.06 -32.97 -2.18
C GLY A 74 -4.54 -33.12 -1.97
N ASP A 75 -3.70 -32.14 -2.32
CA ASP A 75 -2.23 -32.29 -2.20
C ASP A 75 -1.55 -31.29 -1.25
N GLY A 76 -2.27 -30.32 -0.69
CA GLY A 76 -1.80 -29.41 0.37
C GLY A 76 -0.64 -28.46 0.01
N ALA A 77 0.12 -28.75 -1.07
CA ALA A 77 1.38 -28.12 -1.42
C ALA A 77 1.28 -27.22 -2.68
N SER A 78 0.21 -27.34 -3.47
CA SER A 78 0.05 -26.55 -4.70
C SER A 78 -0.75 -25.27 -4.46
N LEU A 79 -0.07 -24.13 -4.62
CA LEU A 79 -0.67 -22.79 -4.65
C LEU A 79 -0.60 -22.27 -6.10
N THR A 80 -1.74 -22.22 -6.78
CA THR A 80 -1.82 -21.52 -8.07
C THR A 80 -2.23 -20.07 -7.81
N ILE A 81 -1.65 -19.14 -8.57
CA ILE A 81 -1.90 -17.71 -8.38
C ILE A 81 -2.51 -17.17 -9.67
N ARG A 82 -3.80 -16.87 -9.65
CA ARG A 82 -4.45 -16.12 -10.74
C ARG A 82 -4.10 -14.65 -10.61
N HIS A 83 -3.88 -13.98 -11.74
CA HIS A 83 -3.67 -12.54 -11.75
C HIS A 83 -4.52 -11.81 -12.78
N LEU A 84 -4.97 -10.61 -12.42
CA LEU A 84 -5.56 -9.64 -13.35
C LEU A 84 -4.81 -8.33 -13.19
N VAL A 85 -4.68 -7.58 -14.29
CA VAL A 85 -4.01 -6.28 -14.31
C VAL A 85 -5.04 -5.21 -14.62
N TYR A 86 -5.14 -4.20 -13.75
CA TYR A 86 -5.97 -3.03 -13.96
C TYR A 86 -5.06 -1.81 -14.14
N GLY A 87 -5.21 -1.12 -15.28
CA GLY A 87 -4.52 0.14 -15.52
C GLY A 87 -5.23 1.28 -14.80
N HIS A 88 -4.45 2.19 -14.21
CA HIS A 88 -4.91 3.53 -13.88
C HIS A 88 -4.35 4.49 -14.94
N PRO A 89 -5.15 5.43 -15.48
CA PRO A 89 -4.58 6.50 -16.30
C PRO A 89 -3.62 7.31 -15.43
N THR A 90 -2.33 7.22 -15.73
CA THR A 90 -1.28 7.99 -15.04
C THR A 90 -1.56 9.48 -15.25
N THR A 91 -1.81 10.20 -14.17
CA THR A 91 -1.72 11.66 -14.18
C THR A 91 -0.24 12.04 -14.27
N PRO A 92 0.19 12.84 -15.26
CA PRO A 92 1.57 13.31 -15.33
C PRO A 92 1.91 14.05 -14.04
N THR A 93 2.99 13.64 -13.38
CA THR A 93 3.54 14.36 -12.23
C THR A 93 4.19 15.65 -12.71
N ALA A 94 4.08 16.73 -11.95
CA ALA A 94 4.79 17.95 -12.30
C ALA A 94 6.31 17.71 -12.25
N PRO A 95 7.12 18.46 -13.02
CA PRO A 95 8.57 18.33 -12.98
C PRO A 95 9.11 18.46 -11.56
N GLY A 96 9.90 17.47 -11.12
CA GLY A 96 10.49 17.44 -9.78
C GLY A 96 9.56 16.90 -8.68
N GLU A 97 8.37 16.40 -9.00
CA GLU A 97 7.54 15.65 -8.06
C GLU A 97 7.82 14.14 -8.18
N ALA A 98 7.79 13.42 -7.06
CA ALA A 98 7.74 11.97 -7.01
C ALA A 98 6.45 11.52 -6.30
N VAL A 99 6.04 10.27 -6.53
CA VAL A 99 4.78 9.74 -5.98
C VAL A 99 5.02 8.44 -5.22
N SER A 100 4.54 8.39 -3.98
CA SER A 100 4.37 7.16 -3.22
C SER A 100 2.90 6.75 -3.23
N ARG A 101 2.64 5.46 -3.39
CA ARG A 101 1.29 4.89 -3.47
C ARG A 101 1.08 3.97 -2.28
N TYR A 102 -0.12 4.05 -1.72
CA TYR A 102 -0.57 3.17 -0.65
C TYR A 102 -1.91 2.54 -1.02
N LEU A 103 -2.07 1.26 -0.73
CA LEU A 103 -3.30 0.51 -0.93
C LEU A 103 -3.92 0.15 0.41
N LEU A 104 -5.24 0.26 0.48
CA LEU A 104 -6.01 -0.12 1.66
C LEU A 104 -7.48 -0.33 1.30
N PRO A 105 -8.17 -1.27 1.94
CA PRO A 105 -9.63 -1.28 1.92
C PRO A 105 -10.19 -0.01 2.58
N SER A 106 -11.35 0.46 2.12
CA SER A 106 -12.14 1.44 2.86
C SER A 106 -12.55 0.90 4.23
N ALA A 107 -12.96 1.78 5.15
CA ALA A 107 -13.38 1.37 6.50
C ALA A 107 -14.51 0.32 6.48
N SER A 108 -15.43 0.44 5.53
CA SER A 108 -16.51 -0.52 5.26
C SER A 108 -16.06 -1.81 4.55
N GLY A 109 -14.84 -1.86 4.02
CA GLY A 109 -14.36 -2.94 3.15
C GLY A 109 -14.93 -2.91 1.71
N ALA A 110 -15.85 -2.01 1.39
CA ALA A 110 -16.56 -2.01 0.10
C ALA A 110 -15.71 -1.60 -1.11
N HIS A 111 -14.65 -0.82 -0.90
CA HIS A 111 -13.80 -0.31 -1.97
C HIS A 111 -12.32 -0.51 -1.67
N LEU A 112 -11.55 -0.83 -2.71
CA LEU A 112 -10.09 -0.68 -2.64
C LEU A 112 -9.75 0.78 -2.88
N LEU A 113 -8.96 1.37 -1.99
CA LEU A 113 -8.48 2.72 -2.10
C LEU A 113 -7.01 2.74 -2.53
N MET A 114 -6.65 3.69 -3.38
CA MET A 114 -5.27 4.07 -3.65
C MET A 114 -5.06 5.50 -3.14
N VAL A 115 -4.13 5.65 -2.20
CA VAL A 115 -3.67 6.96 -1.72
C VAL A 115 -2.34 7.27 -2.40
N LYS A 116 -2.31 8.36 -3.18
CA LYS A 116 -1.08 8.90 -3.75
C LYS A 116 -0.56 10.02 -2.86
N ARG A 117 0.68 9.92 -2.42
CA ARG A 117 1.44 10.96 -1.73
C ARG A 117 2.43 11.56 -2.69
N LEU A 118 2.23 12.83 -3.02
CA LEU A 118 3.12 13.58 -3.88
C LEU A 118 4.17 14.26 -3.02
N VAL A 119 5.44 14.09 -3.39
CA VAL A 119 6.59 14.57 -2.63
C VAL A 119 7.53 15.37 -3.51
N ALA A 120 8.27 16.30 -2.91
CA ALA A 120 9.35 17.04 -3.56
C ALA A 120 10.71 16.47 -3.13
N PRO A 121 11.37 15.60 -3.94
CA PRO A 121 12.68 15.05 -3.60
C PRO A 121 13.74 16.14 -3.36
N ALA A 122 13.69 17.23 -4.13
CA ALA A 122 14.60 18.36 -3.98
C ALA A 122 14.48 19.10 -2.64
N ARG A 123 13.36 18.93 -1.93
CA ARG A 123 13.12 19.50 -0.59
C ARG A 123 13.22 18.44 0.50
N GLY A 124 14.18 17.51 0.35
CA GLY A 124 14.39 16.43 1.31
C GLY A 124 13.24 15.42 1.38
N GLY A 125 12.44 15.29 0.32
CA GLY A 125 11.29 14.38 0.28
C GLY A 125 10.02 14.91 0.92
N ALA A 126 9.94 16.23 1.18
CA ALA A 126 8.77 16.86 1.80
C ALA A 126 7.46 16.56 1.04
N THR A 127 6.42 16.23 1.79
CA THR A 127 5.07 16.01 1.24
C THR A 127 4.47 17.31 0.73
N LEU A 128 3.95 17.25 -0.49
CA LEU A 128 3.26 18.36 -1.14
C LEU A 128 1.76 18.25 -0.99
N ARG A 129 1.20 17.07 -1.31
CA ARG A 129 -0.24 16.81 -1.28
C ARG A 129 -0.57 15.32 -1.30
N PHE A 130 -1.81 15.02 -1.00
CA PHE A 130 -2.40 13.70 -1.13
C PHE A 130 -3.57 13.70 -2.10
N GLU A 131 -3.71 12.61 -2.85
CA GLU A 131 -4.85 12.31 -3.70
C GLU A 131 -5.36 10.91 -3.33
N VAL A 132 -6.67 10.75 -3.17
CA VAL A 132 -7.28 9.47 -2.79
C VAL A 132 -8.27 9.04 -3.85
N PHE A 133 -8.13 7.81 -4.31
CA PHE A 133 -8.99 7.24 -5.34
C PHE A 133 -9.60 5.93 -4.88
N SER A 134 -10.86 5.67 -5.24
CA SER A 134 -11.50 4.37 -5.08
C SER A 134 -11.54 3.63 -6.42
N LEU A 135 -11.27 2.33 -6.35
CA LEU A 135 -11.43 1.42 -7.49
C LEU A 135 -12.90 1.06 -7.66
N HIS A 136 -13.42 1.27 -8.86
CA HIS A 136 -14.74 0.81 -9.29
C HIS A 136 -14.55 -0.23 -10.40
N LYS A 137 -14.90 -1.48 -10.12
CA LYS A 137 -14.89 -2.54 -11.13
C LYS A 137 -16.14 -2.39 -12.00
N GLU A 138 -15.97 -2.47 -13.31
CA GLU A 138 -17.09 -2.49 -14.24
C GLU A 138 -17.76 -3.88 -14.21
N GLN A 139 -18.99 -3.99 -14.72
CA GLN A 139 -19.78 -5.24 -14.68
C GLN A 139 -19.10 -6.42 -15.41
N ASP A 140 -18.22 -6.12 -16.37
CA ASP A 140 -17.46 -7.13 -17.12
C ASP A 140 -16.34 -7.80 -16.29
N GLY A 141 -16.01 -7.25 -15.11
CA GLY A 141 -14.92 -7.68 -14.24
C GLY A 141 -13.50 -7.51 -14.81
N ARG A 142 -13.39 -7.05 -16.07
CA ARG A 142 -12.14 -6.91 -16.84
C ARG A 142 -11.68 -5.46 -16.90
N SER A 143 -12.61 -4.53 -16.73
CA SER A 143 -12.36 -3.10 -16.72
C SER A 143 -12.54 -2.56 -15.31
N ALA A 144 -11.75 -1.55 -14.97
CA ALA A 144 -11.95 -0.81 -13.75
C ALA A 144 -11.69 0.68 -14.00
N SER A 145 -12.48 1.51 -13.33
CA SER A 145 -12.33 2.95 -13.31
C SER A 145 -11.93 3.43 -11.93
N TRP A 146 -11.22 4.56 -11.89
CA TRP A 146 -10.81 5.20 -10.66
C TRP A 146 -11.59 6.49 -10.49
N ARG A 147 -12.08 6.72 -9.27
CA ARG A 147 -12.83 7.94 -8.93
C ARG A 147 -12.20 8.58 -7.71
N SER A 148 -12.24 9.91 -7.65
CA SER A 148 -11.84 10.63 -6.44
C SER A 148 -12.67 10.14 -5.26
N TYR A 149 -11.99 9.77 -4.18
CA TYR A 149 -12.63 9.26 -2.99
C TYR A 149 -12.87 10.40 -2.00
N PRO A 150 -14.12 10.66 -1.60
CA PRO A 150 -14.42 11.73 -0.65
C PRO A 150 -13.79 11.40 0.71
N MET A 151 -13.13 12.37 1.34
CA MET A 151 -12.44 12.17 2.61
C MET A 151 -13.23 12.64 3.84
N SER A 152 -14.32 13.38 3.65
CA SER A 152 -15.16 13.85 4.76
C SER A 152 -15.61 12.69 5.63
N GLY A 153 -15.46 12.83 6.95
CA GLY A 153 -15.81 11.78 7.91
C GLY A 153 -14.84 10.61 8.02
N ARG A 154 -13.71 10.58 7.29
CA ARG A 154 -12.80 9.41 7.22
C ARG A 154 -11.41 9.70 7.76
N LEU A 155 -10.79 8.68 8.35
CA LEU A 155 -9.39 8.69 8.76
C LEU A 155 -8.65 7.58 8.03
N LEU A 156 -7.56 7.93 7.35
CA LEU A 156 -6.66 6.95 6.75
C LEU A 156 -5.33 6.98 7.48
N PHE A 157 -4.82 5.83 7.88
CA PHE A 157 -3.46 5.64 8.35
C PHE A 157 -2.71 4.97 7.22
N VAL A 158 -1.78 5.67 6.59
CA VAL A 158 -1.03 5.16 5.45
C VAL A 158 0.40 4.84 5.82
N GLY A 159 0.86 3.71 5.30
CA GLY A 159 2.20 3.16 5.46
C GLY A 159 2.30 1.89 4.63
N ARG A 160 3.49 1.61 4.10
CA ARG A 160 3.71 0.45 3.24
C ARG A 160 3.30 -0.85 3.94
N SER A 161 2.44 -1.61 3.27
CA SER A 161 1.88 -2.92 3.64
C SER A 161 1.13 -2.95 4.98
N CYS A 162 0.82 -1.79 5.56
CA CYS A 162 0.17 -1.67 6.87
C CYS A 162 -0.87 -0.54 6.94
N SER A 163 -1.34 -0.07 5.77
CA SER A 163 -2.34 0.98 5.70
C SER A 163 -3.71 0.51 6.19
N LYS A 164 -4.47 1.40 6.85
CA LYS A 164 -5.81 1.09 7.39
C LYS A 164 -6.73 2.30 7.38
N ALA A 165 -8.02 2.07 7.15
CA ALA A 165 -9.05 3.10 7.10
C ALA A 165 -10.04 2.97 8.28
N PHE A 166 -10.55 4.11 8.75
CA PHE A 166 -11.57 4.22 9.79
C PHE A 166 -12.60 5.29 9.44
N ASP A 167 -13.83 5.10 9.88
CA ASP A 167 -14.85 6.15 9.86
C ASP A 167 -14.88 6.86 11.21
N THR A 168 -14.97 8.18 11.18
CA THR A 168 -15.08 9.01 12.40
C THR A 168 -16.47 8.97 13.03
N GLY A 169 -17.48 8.44 12.32
CA GLY A 169 -18.89 8.54 12.69
C GLY A 169 -19.46 9.97 12.62
N HIS A 170 -18.68 10.96 12.15
CA HIS A 170 -19.07 12.37 12.11
C HIS A 170 -18.82 12.93 10.71
N ALA A 171 -19.89 13.09 9.92
CA ALA A 171 -19.82 13.60 8.55
C ALA A 171 -19.24 15.02 8.45
N SER A 172 -19.27 15.80 9.54
CA SER A 172 -18.66 17.13 9.63
C SER A 172 -17.14 17.11 9.81
N SER A 173 -16.54 15.95 10.09
CA SER A 173 -15.08 15.83 10.15
C SER A 173 -14.48 16.09 8.77
N PRO A 174 -13.45 16.94 8.65
CA PRO A 174 -12.85 17.29 7.37
C PRO A 174 -12.11 16.12 6.69
N GLY A 175 -11.87 15.04 7.42
CA GLY A 175 -11.06 13.92 6.97
C GLY A 175 -9.57 14.14 7.16
N TYR A 176 -8.87 13.08 7.57
CA TYR A 176 -7.43 13.13 7.84
C TYR A 176 -6.69 11.93 7.25
N ILE A 177 -5.46 12.18 6.78
CA ILE A 177 -4.53 11.13 6.38
C ILE A 177 -3.31 11.21 7.30
N TYR A 178 -3.15 10.24 8.17
CA TYR A 178 -1.96 10.05 9.00
C TYR A 178 -0.94 9.25 8.20
N PHE A 179 0.27 9.76 8.04
CA PHE A 179 1.28 9.16 7.18
C PHE A 179 2.64 9.16 7.83
N LEU A 180 3.42 8.11 7.54
CA LEU A 180 4.77 7.93 8.03
C LEU A 180 5.77 8.44 7.00
N ASP A 181 6.95 8.84 7.47
CA ASP A 181 8.05 9.22 6.59
C ASP A 181 8.76 7.97 6.04
N ASP A 182 8.17 7.36 5.01
CA ASP A 182 8.65 6.12 4.38
C ASP A 182 9.14 6.31 2.94
N VAL A 183 9.50 7.56 2.60
CA VAL A 183 10.00 7.95 1.27
C VAL A 183 11.51 7.85 1.26
N TYR A 184 12.02 6.82 0.60
CA TYR A 184 13.45 6.61 0.44
C TYR A 184 13.93 7.20 -0.89
N PRO A 185 14.95 8.08 -0.91
CA PRO A 185 15.41 8.78 -2.12
C PRO A 185 15.80 7.88 -3.31
N ARG A 186 16.13 6.60 -3.06
CA ARG A 186 16.51 5.60 -4.08
C ARG A 186 15.50 4.44 -4.21
N GLY A 187 14.27 4.61 -3.73
CA GLY A 187 13.22 3.59 -3.80
C GLY A 187 13.35 2.48 -2.75
N PRO A 188 12.48 1.44 -2.80
CA PRO A 188 12.38 0.38 -1.77
C PRO A 188 13.70 -0.38 -1.54
N ARG A 189 14.54 -0.52 -2.57
CA ARG A 189 15.84 -1.20 -2.47
C ARG A 189 16.88 -0.43 -1.64
N SER A 190 16.65 0.87 -1.43
CA SER A 190 17.52 1.72 -0.61
C SER A 190 17.43 1.42 0.89
N VAL A 191 16.29 0.87 1.35
CA VAL A 191 16.01 0.60 2.77
C VAL A 191 16.99 -0.40 3.36
N LEU A 192 17.46 -1.38 2.56
CA LEU A 192 18.46 -2.35 3.01
C LEU A 192 19.89 -1.82 3.01
N GLN A 193 20.16 -0.75 2.24
CA GLN A 193 21.48 -0.14 2.18
C GLN A 193 21.64 0.97 3.24
N HIS A 194 20.54 1.60 3.66
CA HIS A 194 20.55 2.69 4.63
C HIS A 194 19.89 2.20 5.92
N LYS A 195 20.69 1.91 6.96
CA LYS A 195 20.22 1.64 8.34
C LYS A 195 19.69 2.91 9.03
N VAL A 196 19.08 3.82 8.28
CA VAL A 196 18.58 5.12 8.77
C VAL A 196 17.17 5.28 8.24
N TYR A 197 16.21 5.29 9.15
CA TYR A 197 14.79 5.38 8.88
C TYR A 197 14.31 6.80 9.15
N PRO A 198 13.96 7.57 8.10
CA PRO A 198 13.57 8.96 8.27
C PRO A 198 12.25 9.07 9.05
N CYS A 199 12.09 10.19 9.75
CA CYS A 199 10.89 10.49 10.55
C CYS A 199 10.51 11.98 10.47
N VAL A 200 11.14 12.74 9.57
CA VAL A 200 11.09 14.21 9.54
C VAL A 200 9.80 14.74 8.98
N ASP A 201 9.16 13.98 8.10
CA ASP A 201 7.94 14.40 7.39
C ASP A 201 6.67 13.72 7.94
N THR A 202 6.76 12.97 9.04
CA THR A 202 5.61 12.24 9.61
C THR A 202 4.55 13.21 10.17
N GLY A 203 3.28 12.96 9.87
CA GLY A 203 2.21 13.83 10.33
C GLY A 203 0.80 13.42 9.91
N ALA A 204 -0.13 14.36 10.07
CA ALA A 204 -1.52 14.26 9.68
C ALA A 204 -1.85 15.33 8.63
N TRP A 205 -2.29 14.92 7.46
CA TRP A 205 -2.79 15.79 6.40
C TRP A 205 -4.27 16.08 6.62
N CYS A 206 -4.65 17.35 6.71
CA CYS A 206 -6.04 17.78 6.78
C CYS A 206 -6.60 17.99 5.36
N CYS A 207 -7.58 17.17 4.96
CA CYS A 207 -8.07 17.19 3.58
C CYS A 207 -8.81 18.49 3.21
N SER A 208 -9.46 19.16 4.16
CA SER A 208 -10.16 20.44 3.90
C SER A 208 -9.22 21.63 3.79
N ARG A 209 -8.16 21.66 4.61
CA ARG A 209 -7.19 22.76 4.65
C ARG A 209 -6.00 22.58 3.71
N GLN A 210 -5.78 21.34 3.24
CA GLN A 210 -4.61 20.96 2.45
C GLN A 210 -3.28 21.31 3.15
N GLU A 211 -3.23 21.04 4.46
CA GLU A 211 -2.12 21.37 5.33
C GLU A 211 -1.65 20.13 6.11
N ILE A 212 -0.34 20.05 6.35
CA ILE A 212 0.28 19.04 7.21
C ILE A 212 0.33 19.56 8.64
N LYS A 213 -0.28 18.82 9.56
CA LYS A 213 -0.05 18.97 11.00
C LYS A 213 0.98 17.92 11.42
N ARG A 214 2.15 18.36 11.89
CA ARG A 214 3.15 17.44 12.44
C ARG A 214 2.67 16.92 13.79
N CYS A 215 2.64 15.61 13.95
CA CYS A 215 2.10 14.94 15.14
C CYS A 215 3.16 14.20 15.96
N LEU A 216 4.36 14.01 15.41
CA LEU A 216 5.47 13.32 16.07
C LEU A 216 6.71 14.24 16.15
N PRO A 217 7.56 14.09 17.19
CA PRO A 217 8.77 14.88 17.32
C PRO A 217 9.76 14.60 16.16
N CYS A 218 10.31 15.67 15.60
CA CYS A 218 11.31 15.61 14.53
C CYS A 218 12.72 15.41 15.12
N SER A 219 13.05 14.28 15.75
CA SER A 219 14.45 13.94 16.12
C SER A 219 14.60 12.57 16.80
N PRO A 220 15.74 11.89 16.62
CA PRO A 220 16.48 11.67 15.36
C PRO A 220 15.84 10.51 14.54
N PRO A 221 16.24 10.32 13.26
CA PRO A 221 15.89 9.12 12.50
C PRO A 221 16.19 7.86 13.29
N SER A 222 15.32 6.84 13.20
CA SER A 222 15.59 5.55 13.83
C SER A 222 16.73 4.85 13.09
N ASP A 223 17.62 4.21 13.84
CA ASP A 223 18.69 3.34 13.32
C ASP A 223 18.33 1.84 13.41
N SER A 224 17.20 1.52 14.05
CA SER A 224 16.80 0.15 14.37
C SER A 224 15.66 -0.38 13.48
N SER A 225 14.67 0.46 13.15
CA SER A 225 13.48 0.01 12.42
C SER A 225 12.72 1.14 11.71
N PRO A 226 12.02 0.86 10.60
CA PRO A 226 11.12 1.83 9.98
C PRO A 226 9.94 2.14 10.89
N CYS A 227 9.36 3.33 10.75
CA CYS A 227 8.09 3.64 11.39
C CYS A 227 6.99 2.71 10.85
N ILE A 228 6.17 2.16 11.75
CA ILE A 228 4.99 1.35 11.41
C ILE A 228 3.82 1.76 12.30
N TRP A 229 2.59 1.56 11.81
CA TRP A 229 1.39 1.71 12.63
C TRP A 229 1.21 0.50 13.54
N TYR A 230 1.12 0.74 14.85
CA TYR A 230 0.66 -0.26 15.81
C TYR A 230 -0.82 -0.05 16.06
N LEU A 231 -1.62 -1.01 15.61
CA LEU A 231 -3.06 -1.05 15.80
C LEU A 231 -3.33 -2.20 16.76
N HIS A 232 -3.81 -1.87 17.95
CA HIS A 232 -4.27 -2.82 18.96
C HIS A 232 -5.75 -3.12 18.80
#